data_AF-A0A955TMV4-F1
#
_entry.id   AF-A0A955TMV4-F1
#
_cell.length_a   1.000
_cell.length_b   1.000
_cell.length_c   1.000
_cell.angle_alpha   90.00
_cell.angle_beta   90.00
_cell.angle_gamma   90.00
#
_symmetry.space_group_name_H-M   'P 1'
#
loop_
_entity.id
_entity.type
_entity.pdbx_description
1 polymer ?
#
loop_
_entity_poly.entity_id
_entity_poly.type
_entity_poly.pdbx_seq_one_letter_code
_entity_poly.pdbx_strand_id
1 'polypeptide(L)'
;MSGTTLVFGAEWSLEPQFRSEGQYHDNLRLTTLPHRSVWAVKASPSVGMKYATEIVNLKATPKFEYVRYFSHDPIEKTFNNFFLPFSGSYHTEVDQLGLEAALNRDNALISELQET
;
A
#
# COMPACT_ATOMS: atom_id res chain seq x y z
N MET A 1 -13.15 -49.63 17.40
CA MET A 1 -13.18 -48.72 16.23
C MET A 1 -12.51 -47.43 16.68
N SER A 2 -11.28 -47.20 16.24
CA SER A 2 -10.54 -45.97 16.57
C SER A 2 -11.03 -44.86 15.65
N GLY A 3 -11.68 -43.84 16.20
CA GLY A 3 -12.15 -42.70 15.42
C GLY A 3 -10.99 -41.80 15.06
N THR A 4 -10.65 -41.70 13.77
CA THR A 4 -9.67 -40.74 13.29
C THR A 4 -10.23 -39.33 13.49
N THR A 5 -9.68 -38.58 14.43
CA THR A 5 -10.01 -37.16 14.62
C THR A 5 -9.31 -36.36 13.53
N LEU A 6 -10.09 -35.76 12.62
CA LEU A 6 -9.58 -34.77 11.68
C LEU A 6 -9.34 -33.47 12.45
N VAL A 7 -8.08 -33.02 12.49
CA VAL A 7 -7.69 -31.73 13.06
C VAL A 7 -7.49 -30.76 11.90
N PHE A 8 -8.14 -29.61 11.97
CA PHE A 8 -7.95 -28.51 11.03
C PHE A 8 -7.21 -27.37 11.74
N GLY A 9 -6.14 -26.89 11.13
CA GLY A 9 -5.32 -25.78 11.58
C GLY A 9 -5.58 -24.53 10.75
N ALA A 10 -5.63 -23.39 11.42
CA ALA A 10 -5.61 -22.10 10.76
C ALA A 10 -4.61 -21.20 11.47
N GLU A 11 -3.71 -20.60 10.70
CA GLU A 11 -2.75 -19.61 11.15
C GLU A 11 -3.11 -18.26 10.56
N TRP A 12 -2.99 -17.21 11.36
CA TRP A 12 -3.20 -15.85 10.89
C TRP A 12 -2.22 -14.90 11.55
N SER A 13 -1.82 -13.87 10.82
CA SER A 13 -0.95 -12.81 11.34
C SER A 13 -1.41 -11.45 10.87
N LEU A 14 -1.17 -10.45 11.74
CA LEU A 14 -1.36 -9.04 11.48
C LEU A 14 -0.03 -8.33 11.77
N GLU A 15 0.46 -7.59 10.77
CA GLU A 15 1.74 -6.89 10.80
C GLU A 15 1.50 -5.40 10.53
N PRO A 16 1.11 -4.62 11.56
CA PRO A 16 0.95 -3.18 11.41
C PRO A 16 2.32 -2.52 11.19
N GLN A 17 2.35 -1.56 10.28
CA GLN A 17 3.54 -0.80 9.93
C GLN A 17 3.16 0.67 9.80
N PHE A 18 4.02 1.56 10.29
CA PHE A 18 3.85 2.99 10.14
C PHE A 18 5.17 3.60 9.70
N ARG A 19 5.10 4.43 8.68
CA ARG A 19 6.26 5.15 8.13
C ARG A 19 5.94 6.63 8.04
N SER A 20 6.82 7.47 8.56
CA SER A 20 6.77 8.92 8.38
C SER A 20 8.05 9.40 7.71
N GLU A 21 7.91 10.30 6.74
CA GLU A 21 9.01 10.87 5.99
C GLU A 21 8.82 12.39 5.89
N GLY A 22 9.87 13.14 6.19
CA GLY A 22 9.97 14.56 5.87
C GLY A 22 10.87 14.71 4.65
N GLN A 23 10.40 15.38 3.62
CA GLN A 23 11.15 15.59 2.39
C GLN A 23 11.31 17.09 2.16
N TYR A 24 12.54 17.55 1.99
CA TYR A 24 12.83 18.91 1.57
C TYR A 24 13.32 18.87 0.13
N HIS A 25 12.62 19.58 -0.75
CA HIS A 25 12.95 19.65 -2.15
C HIS A 25 13.32 21.10 -2.49
N ASP A 26 14.59 21.33 -2.77
CA ASP A 26 15.08 22.60 -3.28
C ASP A 26 14.97 22.69 -4.81
N ASN A 27 14.99 21.56 -5.54
CA ASN A 27 14.87 21.53 -7.00
C ASN A 27 14.11 20.29 -7.56
N LEU A 28 12.77 20.26 -7.46
CA LEU A 28 11.93 19.18 -8.03
C LEU A 28 11.99 19.05 -9.57
N ARG A 29 12.67 19.97 -10.27
CA ARG A 29 12.87 19.93 -11.72
C ARG A 29 14.36 20.16 -12.02
N LEU A 30 14.94 19.35 -12.92
CA LEU A 30 16.27 19.59 -13.51
C LEU A 30 16.22 20.81 -14.44
N THR A 31 15.96 22.00 -13.89
CA THR A 31 15.93 23.26 -14.63
C THR A 31 16.80 24.30 -13.95
N THR A 32 17.33 25.24 -14.72
CA THR A 32 18.22 26.29 -14.23
C THR A 32 17.48 27.56 -13.82
N LEU A 33 16.14 27.56 -13.89
CA LEU A 33 15.29 28.68 -13.49
C LEU A 33 15.28 28.85 -11.95
N PRO A 34 14.85 29.99 -11.39
CA PRO A 34 14.60 30.10 -9.95
C PRO A 34 13.43 29.19 -9.56
N HIS A 35 13.63 28.25 -8.64
CA HIS A 35 12.56 27.40 -8.10
C HIS A 35 12.33 27.77 -6.64
N ARG A 36 11.09 27.65 -6.17
CA ARG A 36 10.78 27.87 -4.76
C ARG A 36 10.96 26.55 -4.01
N SER A 37 11.63 26.60 -2.87
CA SER A 37 11.79 25.45 -1.99
C SER A 37 10.42 24.94 -1.52
N VAL A 38 10.18 23.64 -1.64
CA VAL A 38 8.97 22.97 -1.16
C VAL A 38 9.37 21.97 -0.09
N TRP A 39 8.63 21.93 1.01
CA TRP A 39 8.76 20.87 2.00
C TRP A 39 7.51 20.01 2.00
N ALA A 40 7.68 18.72 2.23
CA ALA A 40 6.59 17.75 2.26
C ALA A 40 6.69 16.87 3.51
N VAL A 41 5.53 16.49 4.03
CA VAL A 41 5.41 15.47 5.07
C VAL A 41 4.56 14.34 4.50
N LYS A 42 5.08 13.13 4.60
CA LYS A 42 4.42 11.90 4.20
C LYS A 42 4.21 11.01 5.42
N ALA A 43 2.98 10.55 5.62
CA ALA A 43 2.63 9.53 6.60
C ALA A 43 2.04 8.33 5.84
N SER A 44 2.48 7.13 6.17
CA SER A 44 2.12 5.92 5.42
C SER A 44 1.88 4.75 6.37
N PRO A 45 0.68 4.64 6.96
CA PRO A 45 0.26 3.43 7.64
C PRO A 45 -0.02 2.29 6.64
N SER A 46 0.38 1.08 7.01
CA SER A 46 0.01 -0.15 6.30
C SER A 46 -0.19 -1.28 7.28
N VAL A 47 -0.97 -2.28 6.89
CA VAL A 47 -1.18 -3.49 7.70
C VAL A 47 -1.02 -4.70 6.81
N GLY A 48 0.00 -5.52 7.06
CA GLY A 48 0.14 -6.82 6.44
C GLY A 48 -0.80 -7.82 7.13
N MET A 49 -1.60 -8.52 6.34
CA MET A 49 -2.52 -9.55 6.84
C MET A 49 -2.21 -10.86 6.12
N LYS A 50 -2.06 -11.93 6.88
CA LYS A 50 -1.88 -13.29 6.33
C LYS A 50 -2.85 -14.23 7.01
N TYR A 51 -3.43 -15.13 6.23
CA TYR A 51 -4.28 -16.21 6.72
C TYR A 51 -3.92 -17.48 5.94
N ALA A 52 -3.64 -18.57 6.63
CA ALA A 52 -3.23 -19.82 6.03
C ALA A 52 -3.92 -21.01 6.71
N THR A 53 -4.34 -21.97 5.90
CA THR A 53 -4.76 -23.32 6.31
C THR A 53 -3.95 -24.33 5.52
N GLU A 54 -4.28 -25.61 5.62
CA GLU A 54 -3.65 -26.67 4.85
C GLU A 54 -3.84 -26.50 3.33
N ILE A 55 -4.94 -25.86 2.92
CA ILE A 55 -5.35 -25.76 1.51
C ILE A 55 -5.54 -24.32 1.03
N VAL A 56 -5.56 -23.32 1.93
CA VAL A 56 -5.78 -21.91 1.58
C VAL A 56 -4.61 -21.07 2.07
N ASN A 57 -4.17 -20.12 1.26
CA ASN A 57 -3.27 -19.05 1.67
C ASN A 57 -3.79 -17.71 1.15
N LEU A 58 -4.06 -16.76 2.04
CA LEU A 58 -4.51 -15.42 1.72
C LEU A 58 -3.52 -14.40 2.28
N LYS A 59 -3.20 -13.38 1.48
CA LYS A 59 -2.39 -12.26 1.90
C LYS A 59 -3.00 -10.96 1.39
N ALA A 60 -3.00 -9.95 2.24
CA ALA A 60 -3.40 -8.60 1.86
C ALA A 60 -2.48 -7.59 2.55
N THR A 61 -2.20 -6.47 1.89
CA THR A 61 -1.40 -5.40 2.51
C THR A 61 -1.98 -4.03 2.20
N PRO A 62 -3.16 -3.68 2.76
CA PRO A 62 -3.68 -2.32 2.69
C PRO A 62 -2.62 -1.32 3.14
N LYS A 63 -2.43 -0.29 2.33
CA LYS A 63 -1.53 0.83 2.58
C LYS A 63 -2.23 2.12 2.22
N PHE A 64 -2.19 3.07 3.14
CA PHE A 64 -2.67 4.42 2.93
C PHE A 64 -1.47 5.36 2.97
N GLU A 65 -1.43 6.37 2.10
CA GLU A 65 -0.42 7.41 2.17
C GLU A 65 -1.08 8.78 2.20
N TYR A 66 -0.73 9.56 3.22
CA TYR A 66 -1.07 10.96 3.33
C TYR A 66 0.18 11.78 3.03
N VAL A 67 0.12 12.65 2.03
CA VAL A 67 1.23 13.54 1.65
C VAL A 67 0.73 14.97 1.64
N ARG A 68 1.40 15.85 2.40
CA ARG A 68 1.12 17.28 2.40
C ARG A 68 2.35 18.05 1.96
N TYR A 69 2.17 18.89 0.94
CA TYR A 69 3.17 19.81 0.43
C TYR A 69 2.90 21.22 0.94
N PHE A 70 3.99 21.91 1.27
CA PHE A 70 3.98 23.25 1.81
C PHE A 70 4.95 24.13 1.03
N SER A 71 4.48 25.31 0.66
CA SER A 71 5.20 26.33 -0.12
C SER A 71 5.08 27.70 0.55
N HIS A 72 5.91 28.65 0.12
CA HIS A 72 5.90 30.03 0.63
C HIS A 72 4.71 30.88 0.11
N ASP A 73 3.96 30.38 -0.86
CA ASP A 73 2.70 30.96 -1.39
C ASP A 73 1.54 29.99 -1.07
N PRO A 74 0.25 30.41 -1.09
CA PRO A 74 -0.89 29.69 -0.50
C PRO A 74 -1.26 28.34 -1.16
N ILE A 75 -0.38 27.79 -1.99
CA ILE A 75 -0.52 26.49 -2.62
C ILE A 75 -0.14 25.41 -1.60
N GLU A 76 -1.10 25.06 -0.76
CA GLU A 76 -1.08 23.82 0.01
C GLU A 76 -1.72 22.72 -0.83
N LYS A 77 -0.96 21.66 -1.13
CA LYS A 77 -1.48 20.51 -1.88
C LYS A 77 -1.41 19.27 -0.99
N THR A 78 -2.54 18.60 -0.85
CA THR A 78 -2.67 17.37 -0.08
C THR A 78 -3.07 16.23 -1.00
N PHE A 79 -2.34 15.13 -0.91
CA PHE A 79 -2.63 13.90 -1.64
C PHE A 79 -2.90 12.76 -0.68
N ASN A 80 -3.94 11.98 -1.00
CA ASN A 80 -4.31 10.79 -0.27
C ASN A 80 -4.24 9.61 -1.23
N ASN A 81 -3.33 8.68 -1.03
CA ASN A 81 -3.18 7.50 -1.87
C ASN A 81 -3.64 6.26 -1.12
N PHE A 82 -4.18 5.31 -1.85
CA PHE A 82 -4.65 4.04 -1.31
C PHE A 82 -4.18 2.89 -2.20
N PHE A 83 -3.57 1.90 -1.57
CA PHE A 83 -3.07 0.70 -2.23
C PHE A 83 -3.60 -0.53 -1.49
N LEU A 84 -4.19 -1.46 -2.23
CA LEU A 84 -4.66 -2.74 -1.72
C LEU A 84 -4.21 -3.87 -2.64
N PRO A 85 -2.96 -4.34 -2.51
CA PRO A 85 -2.54 -5.62 -3.03
C PRO A 85 -3.19 -6.75 -2.23
N PHE A 86 -3.69 -7.74 -2.96
CA PHE A 86 -4.30 -8.95 -2.43
C PHE A 86 -3.83 -10.15 -3.27
N SER A 87 -3.49 -11.24 -2.59
CA SER A 87 -3.16 -12.51 -3.22
C SER A 87 -3.82 -13.66 -2.47
N GLY A 88 -4.32 -14.65 -3.19
CA GLY A 88 -4.85 -15.88 -2.64
C GLY A 88 -4.36 -17.09 -3.42
N SER A 89 -4.12 -18.21 -2.74
CA SER A 89 -3.97 -19.52 -3.36
C SER A 89 -4.85 -20.55 -2.68
N TYR A 90 -5.33 -21.49 -3.48
CA TYR A 90 -6.09 -22.65 -3.06
C TYR A 90 -5.45 -23.90 -3.64
N HIS A 91 -5.16 -24.89 -2.80
CA HIS A 91 -4.51 -26.13 -3.16
C HIS A 91 -5.47 -27.30 -2.93
N THR A 92 -5.59 -28.18 -3.92
CA THR A 92 -6.19 -29.50 -3.78
C THR A 92 -5.09 -30.56 -3.84
N GLU A 93 -5.47 -31.84 -3.83
CA GLU A 93 -4.51 -32.93 -3.96
C GLU A 93 -3.75 -32.93 -5.30
N VAL A 94 -4.35 -32.32 -6.34
CA VAL A 94 -3.85 -32.38 -7.72
C VAL A 94 -3.69 -31.01 -8.39
N ASP A 95 -4.41 -29.99 -7.91
CA ASP A 95 -4.47 -28.67 -8.54
C ASP A 95 -4.08 -27.55 -7.59
N GLN A 96 -3.63 -26.45 -8.16
CA GLN A 96 -3.40 -25.19 -7.46
C GLN A 96 -4.04 -24.04 -8.24
N LEU A 97 -4.91 -23.29 -7.58
CA LEU A 97 -5.52 -22.08 -8.11
C LEU A 97 -4.89 -20.87 -7.40
N GLY A 98 -4.44 -19.89 -8.17
CA GLY A 98 -3.87 -18.64 -7.66
C GLY A 98 -4.67 -17.44 -8.15
N LEU A 99 -4.79 -16.43 -7.30
CA LEU A 99 -5.37 -15.13 -7.62
C LEU A 99 -4.44 -14.04 -7.10
N GLU A 100 -4.10 -13.09 -7.98
CA GLU A 100 -3.42 -11.86 -7.61
C GLU A 100 -4.22 -10.67 -8.13
N ALA A 101 -4.49 -9.71 -7.25
CA ALA A 101 -5.23 -8.50 -7.57
C ALA A 101 -4.63 -7.31 -6.83
N ALA A 102 -4.70 -6.14 -7.45
CA ALA A 102 -4.25 -4.90 -6.82
C ALA A 102 -5.21 -3.75 -7.18
N LEU A 103 -5.61 -2.99 -6.16
CA LEU A 103 -6.31 -1.73 -6.32
C LEU A 103 -5.37 -0.59 -5.93
N ASN A 104 -5.03 0.26 -6.90
CA ASN A 104 -4.13 1.39 -6.70
C ASN A 104 -4.87 2.70 -7.05
N ARG A 105 -4.99 3.58 -6.06
CA ARG A 105 -5.47 4.95 -6.25
C ARG A 105 -4.38 5.92 -5.83
N ASP A 106 -3.73 6.52 -6.82
CA ASP A 106 -2.71 7.53 -6.63
C ASP A 106 -3.21 8.88 -7.16
N ASN A 107 -3.43 9.81 -6.23
CA ASN A 107 -3.94 11.13 -6.56
C ASN A 107 -2.82 12.10 -6.99
N ALA A 108 -1.53 11.78 -6.77
CA ALA A 108 -0.43 12.60 -7.27
C ALA A 108 -0.42 12.62 -8.81
N LEU A 109 -0.57 11.43 -9.42
CA LEU A 109 -0.63 11.25 -10.88
C LEU A 109 -1.91 11.83 -11.51
N ILE A 110 -3.06 11.75 -10.82
CA ILE A 110 -4.34 12.29 -11.33
C ILE A 110 -4.30 13.82 -11.41
N SER A 111 -3.63 14.48 -10.46
CA SER A 111 -3.54 15.94 -10.49
C SER A 111 -2.61 16.47 -11.58
N GLU A 112 -1.56 15.74 -11.96
CA GLU A 112 -0.70 16.10 -13.09
C GLU A 112 -1.47 16.03 -14.42
N LEU A 113 -2.40 15.08 -14.53
CA LEU A 113 -3.25 14.90 -15.72
C LEU A 113 -4.32 15.98 -15.90
N GLN A 114 -4.68 16.72 -14.85
CA GLN A 114 -5.65 17.82 -14.91
C GLN A 114 -5.01 19.19 -15.16
N GLU A 115 -3.69 19.31 -14.98
CA GLU A 115 -2.92 20.53 -15.26
C GLU A 115 -2.32 20.55 -16.69
N THR A 116 -2.62 19.56 -17.54
CA THR A 116 -2.25 19.50 -18.97
C THR A 116 -3.46 19.72 -19.88
#